data_AF-A0A3R6J6S1-F1
#
_entry.id   AF-A0A3R6J6S1-F1
#
_cell.length_a   1.000
_cell.length_b   1.000
_cell.length_c   1.000
_cell.angle_alpha   90.00
_cell.angle_beta   90.00
_cell.angle_gamma   90.00
#
_symmetry.space_group_name_H-M   'P 1'
#
loop_
_entity.id
_entity.type
_entity.pdbx_description
1 polymer ?
#
loop_
_entity_poly.entity_id
_entity_poly.type
_entity_poly.pdbx_seq_one_letter_code
_entity_poly.pdbx_strand_id
1 'polypeptide(L)'
;MSRSHVDYDLAITKAGDINSANVGYTGFDTTDLDCVVNPDCPVDEDHEPYDRSVTWSVSEPDVLSVDQDGNIIPNKNAQWIKDAMVKAPYKATKTVEVYATANDNNVRGVTTVTLNYVTNCVELDKESMNYDLSFTKAGDINSATTKKDGFDVRTLVASVYPEQKDVVWSTSDADAVTVKDGQVIINENAQWIKNAMAKAPYTASKTVDISASYNASLIPAPLTLHSRQTV
;
A
#
# COMPACT_ATOMS: atom_id res chain seq x y z
N MET A 1 -32.62 17.27 -1.55
CA MET A 1 -31.42 16.54 -2.04
C MET A 1 -31.86 15.51 -3.05
N SER A 2 -31.11 15.29 -4.14
CA SER A 2 -31.34 14.23 -5.12
C SER A 2 -31.08 12.83 -4.54
N ARG A 3 -30.24 12.76 -3.50
CA ARG A 3 -29.91 11.53 -2.78
C ARG A 3 -29.74 11.78 -1.28
N SER A 4 -30.15 10.80 -0.47
CA SER A 4 -29.98 10.86 0.99
C SER A 4 -28.63 10.32 1.47
N HIS A 5 -27.94 9.53 0.63
CA HIS A 5 -26.68 8.86 0.96
C HIS A 5 -25.73 8.78 -0.24
N VAL A 6 -24.42 8.83 0.01
CA VAL A 6 -23.33 8.56 -0.97
C VAL A 6 -22.25 7.72 -0.29
N ASP A 7 -21.78 6.68 -0.99
CA ASP A 7 -20.64 5.88 -0.58
C ASP A 7 -19.43 6.12 -1.49
N TYR A 8 -18.26 6.21 -0.87
CA TYR A 8 -16.96 6.30 -1.52
C TYR A 8 -16.08 5.14 -1.07
N ASP A 9 -15.56 4.38 -2.03
CA ASP A 9 -14.51 3.39 -1.79
C ASP A 9 -13.16 3.97 -2.23
N LEU A 10 -12.42 4.47 -1.24
CA LEU A 10 -11.16 5.17 -1.40
C LEU A 10 -9.98 4.20 -1.24
N ALA A 11 -9.05 4.22 -2.18
CA ALA A 11 -7.80 3.47 -2.05
C ALA A 11 -6.58 4.29 -2.45
N ILE A 12 -5.50 4.11 -1.68
CA ILE A 12 -4.14 4.53 -2.07
C ILE A 12 -3.31 3.27 -2.28
N THR A 13 -2.59 3.19 -3.39
CA THR A 13 -1.69 2.06 -3.69
C THR A 13 -0.24 2.50 -3.52
N LYS A 14 0.54 1.72 -2.76
CA LYS A 14 1.96 1.94 -2.50
C LYS A 14 2.83 1.18 -3.48
N ALA A 15 4.01 1.71 -3.80
CA ALA A 15 4.99 1.03 -4.64
C ALA A 15 5.54 -0.25 -4.00
N GLY A 16 5.45 -0.38 -2.67
CA GLY A 16 5.98 -1.49 -1.86
C GLY A 16 5.24 -1.54 -0.52
N ASP A 17 5.96 -1.31 0.58
CA ASP A 17 5.41 -1.20 1.94
C ASP A 17 4.63 0.12 2.18
N ILE A 18 4.13 0.30 3.40
CA ILE A 18 3.42 1.50 3.83
C ILE A 18 4.26 2.79 3.73
N ASN A 19 5.59 2.69 3.84
CA ASN A 19 6.51 3.82 3.78
C ASN A 19 6.92 4.20 2.35
N SER A 20 6.60 3.34 1.40
CA SER A 20 6.91 3.54 -0.01
C SER A 20 6.08 4.68 -0.63
N ALA A 21 6.51 5.13 -1.82
CA ALA A 21 5.81 6.16 -2.58
C ALA A 21 4.39 5.69 -2.99
N ASN A 22 3.47 6.64 -3.11
CA ASN A 22 2.13 6.37 -3.65
C ASN A 22 2.22 6.26 -5.17
N VAL A 23 1.64 5.20 -5.74
CA VAL A 23 1.63 4.93 -7.19
C VAL A 23 0.23 4.92 -7.80
N GLY A 24 -0.83 4.99 -6.97
CA GLY A 24 -2.20 5.03 -7.45
C GLY A 24 -3.18 5.57 -6.42
N TYR A 25 -4.26 6.17 -6.92
CA TYR A 25 -5.40 6.67 -6.15
C TYR A 25 -6.68 6.17 -6.82
N THR A 26 -7.66 5.72 -6.04
CA THR A 26 -8.96 5.24 -6.54
C THR A 26 -10.07 5.81 -5.67
N GLY A 27 -11.19 6.18 -6.28
CA GLY A 27 -12.38 6.67 -5.57
C GLY A 27 -12.32 8.14 -5.14
N PHE A 28 -11.28 8.88 -5.49
CA PHE A 28 -11.16 10.31 -5.17
C PHE A 28 -11.81 11.22 -6.24
N ASP A 29 -12.79 10.68 -6.97
CA ASP A 29 -13.46 11.35 -8.08
C ASP A 29 -14.62 12.23 -7.59
N THR A 30 -14.97 13.20 -8.42
CA THR A 30 -16.09 14.11 -8.16
C THR A 30 -17.43 13.37 -8.23
N THR A 31 -18.30 13.63 -7.27
CA THR A 31 -19.71 13.22 -7.33
C THR A 31 -20.60 14.45 -7.29
N ASP A 32 -21.55 14.51 -8.22
CA ASP A 32 -22.52 15.60 -8.29
C ASP A 32 -23.72 15.35 -7.35
N LEU A 33 -24.21 16.41 -6.71
CA LEU A 33 -25.41 16.41 -5.86
C LEU A 33 -26.36 17.52 -6.28
N ASP A 34 -27.56 17.16 -6.72
CA ASP A 34 -28.62 18.16 -6.87
C ASP A 34 -29.47 18.37 -5.61
N CYS A 35 -30.19 19.48 -5.57
CA CYS A 35 -31.27 19.71 -4.63
C CYS A 35 -32.45 20.44 -5.30
N VAL A 36 -33.63 20.37 -4.68
CA VAL A 36 -34.84 21.06 -5.12
C VAL A 36 -35.43 21.79 -3.93
N VAL A 37 -35.65 23.09 -4.06
CA VAL A 37 -36.35 23.93 -3.08
C VAL A 37 -37.84 23.93 -3.42
N ASN A 38 -38.67 23.55 -2.44
CA ASN A 38 -40.13 23.47 -2.54
C ASN A 38 -40.78 24.41 -1.50
N PRO A 39 -41.99 24.95 -1.75
CA PRO A 39 -42.82 24.76 -2.95
C PRO A 39 -42.34 25.57 -4.16
N ASP A 40 -42.77 25.16 -5.36
CA ASP A 40 -42.62 25.96 -6.56
C ASP A 40 -43.71 27.05 -6.60
N CYS A 41 -43.33 28.32 -6.64
CA CYS A 41 -44.28 29.44 -6.74
C CYS A 41 -44.34 29.91 -8.20
N PRO A 42 -45.48 29.80 -8.90
CA PRO A 42 -45.59 30.28 -10.27
C PRO A 42 -45.46 31.80 -10.32
N VAL A 43 -44.84 32.31 -11.38
CA VAL A 43 -44.77 33.74 -11.65
C VAL A 43 -46.12 34.19 -12.19
N ASP A 44 -46.83 35.04 -11.45
CA ASP A 44 -48.06 35.68 -11.90
C ASP A 44 -48.07 37.18 -11.56
N GLU A 45 -49.14 37.88 -11.93
CA GLU A 45 -49.24 39.34 -11.80
C GLU A 45 -49.23 39.83 -10.33
N ASP A 46 -49.50 38.93 -9.38
CA ASP A 46 -49.63 39.22 -7.95
C ASP A 46 -48.49 38.64 -7.09
N HIS A 47 -47.63 37.76 -7.64
CA HIS A 47 -46.59 37.05 -6.89
C HIS A 47 -45.22 37.04 -7.59
N GLU A 48 -44.18 37.45 -6.87
CA GLU A 48 -42.79 37.20 -7.25
C GLU A 48 -42.34 35.81 -6.75
N PRO A 49 -41.53 35.06 -7.54
CA PRO A 49 -41.02 33.77 -7.11
C PRO A 49 -40.05 33.91 -5.93
N TYR A 50 -40.12 32.97 -4.99
CA TYR A 50 -39.19 32.91 -3.85
C TYR A 50 -37.73 32.84 -4.31
N ASP A 51 -36.80 33.32 -3.49
CA ASP A 51 -35.38 33.07 -3.70
C ASP A 51 -35.10 31.57 -3.54
N ARG A 52 -34.74 30.91 -4.64
CA ARG A 52 -34.44 29.47 -4.69
C ARG A 52 -32.95 29.19 -4.68
N SER A 53 -32.12 30.21 -4.45
CA SER A 53 -30.68 30.03 -4.33
C SER A 53 -30.34 29.20 -3.10
N VAL A 54 -29.32 28.37 -3.25
CA VAL A 54 -28.92 27.39 -2.25
C VAL A 54 -27.45 27.59 -1.92
N THR A 55 -27.14 27.56 -0.63
CA THR A 55 -25.76 27.53 -0.13
C THR A 55 -25.38 26.11 0.27
N TRP A 56 -24.28 25.63 -0.32
CA TRP A 56 -23.70 24.32 -0.02
C TRP A 56 -22.68 24.39 1.12
N SER A 57 -22.70 23.40 1.99
CA SER A 57 -21.72 23.25 3.07
C SER A 57 -21.53 21.79 3.46
N VAL A 58 -20.44 21.50 4.17
CA VAL A 58 -20.07 20.15 4.64
C VAL A 58 -19.71 20.22 6.12
N SER A 59 -20.03 19.16 6.86
CA SER A 59 -19.77 19.08 8.31
C SER A 59 -18.28 19.06 8.65
N GLU A 60 -17.44 18.49 7.78
CA GLU A 60 -15.99 18.37 7.97
C GLU A 60 -15.23 18.74 6.68
N PRO A 61 -14.88 20.01 6.46
CA PRO A 61 -14.23 20.48 5.22
C PRO A 61 -12.81 19.94 5.02
N ASP A 62 -12.15 19.48 6.09
CA ASP A 62 -10.86 18.80 5.98
C ASP A 62 -10.98 17.38 5.38
N VAL A 63 -12.18 16.78 5.39
CA VAL A 63 -12.44 15.40 4.92
C VAL A 63 -12.98 15.38 3.50
N LEU A 64 -13.91 16.27 3.19
CA LEU A 64 -14.67 16.32 1.94
C LEU A 64 -14.90 17.79 1.60
N SER A 65 -14.69 18.18 0.34
CA SER A 65 -15.09 19.51 -0.15
C SER A 65 -16.42 19.43 -0.88
N VAL A 66 -17.18 20.53 -0.87
CA VAL A 66 -18.35 20.76 -1.73
C VAL A 66 -18.21 22.13 -2.39
N ASP A 67 -18.47 22.24 -3.69
CA ASP A 67 -18.48 23.52 -4.40
C ASP A 67 -19.88 24.16 -4.46
N GLN A 68 -20.00 25.28 -5.19
CA GLN A 68 -21.27 26.02 -5.30
C GLN A 68 -22.32 25.31 -6.17
N ASP A 69 -21.89 24.39 -7.03
CA ASP A 69 -22.75 23.63 -7.92
C ASP A 69 -23.23 22.31 -7.28
N GLY A 70 -22.74 21.99 -6.07
CA GLY A 70 -23.08 20.75 -5.36
C GLY A 70 -22.13 19.59 -5.64
N ASN A 71 -20.99 19.83 -6.31
CA ASN A 71 -20.00 18.80 -6.56
C ASN A 71 -19.19 18.53 -5.30
N ILE A 72 -19.15 17.26 -4.88
CA ILE A 72 -18.37 16.80 -3.73
C ILE A 72 -17.12 16.04 -4.15
N ILE A 73 -16.01 16.26 -3.44
CA ILE A 73 -14.71 15.63 -3.71
C ILE A 73 -14.02 15.24 -2.40
N PRO A 74 -13.66 13.95 -2.19
CA PRO A 74 -12.90 13.51 -1.02
C PRO A 74 -11.50 14.11 -0.96
N ASN A 75 -11.08 14.58 0.22
CA ASN A 75 -9.73 15.11 0.41
C ASN A 75 -8.72 13.97 0.64
N LYS A 76 -7.93 13.64 -0.38
CA LYS A 76 -6.85 12.63 -0.31
C LYS A 76 -5.76 12.90 0.73
N ASN A 77 -5.64 14.14 1.22
CA ASN A 77 -4.62 14.55 2.19
C ASN A 77 -5.19 14.75 3.60
N ALA A 78 -6.45 14.37 3.84
CA ALA A 78 -7.14 14.55 5.11
C ALA A 78 -6.40 13.83 6.26
N GLN A 79 -6.47 14.40 7.47
CA GLN A 79 -5.74 13.86 8.62
C GLN A 79 -6.19 12.43 8.97
N TRP A 80 -7.48 12.12 8.88
CA TRP A 80 -8.01 10.78 9.18
C TRP A 80 -7.45 9.69 8.25
N ILE A 81 -7.10 10.03 7.00
CA ILE A 81 -6.43 9.11 6.07
C ILE A 81 -5.00 8.85 6.54
N LYS A 82 -4.28 9.89 6.95
CA LYS A 82 -2.92 9.75 7.49
C LYS A 82 -2.92 8.91 8.77
N ASP A 83 -3.90 9.13 9.64
CA ASP A 83 -4.07 8.37 10.87
C ASP A 83 -4.38 6.89 10.58
N ALA A 84 -5.18 6.61 9.54
CA ALA A 84 -5.47 5.24 9.09
C ALA A 84 -4.20 4.50 8.60
N MET A 85 -3.23 5.20 8.03
CA MET A 85 -1.94 4.62 7.58
C MET A 85 -1.00 4.24 8.74
N VAL A 86 -1.29 4.62 10.00
CA VAL A 86 -0.39 4.36 11.13
C VAL A 86 -0.43 2.89 11.60
N LYS A 87 -1.54 2.19 11.38
CA LYS A 87 -1.74 0.83 11.91
C LYS A 87 -2.41 -0.09 10.90
N ALA A 88 -1.78 -1.24 10.66
CA ALA A 88 -2.36 -2.34 9.90
C ALA A 88 -3.74 -2.74 10.48
N PRO A 89 -4.76 -3.01 9.65
CA PRO A 89 -4.69 -3.26 8.20
C PRO A 89 -4.87 -2.00 7.32
N TYR A 90 -4.48 -0.82 7.79
CA TYR A 90 -4.44 0.44 7.03
C TYR A 90 -5.78 0.83 6.40
N LYS A 91 -6.84 0.71 7.20
CA LYS A 91 -8.20 0.99 6.77
C LYS A 91 -8.95 1.81 7.81
N ALA A 92 -9.88 2.64 7.34
CA ALA A 92 -10.76 3.41 8.20
C ALA A 92 -12.06 3.73 7.46
N THR A 93 -13.12 4.02 8.21
CA THR A 93 -14.37 4.55 7.67
C THR A 93 -14.65 5.88 8.34
N LYS A 94 -15.10 6.86 7.55
CA LYS A 94 -15.47 8.19 8.02
C LYS A 94 -16.83 8.56 7.44
N THR A 95 -17.69 9.18 8.24
CA THR A 95 -18.99 9.68 7.79
C THR A 95 -19.05 11.18 7.99
N VAL A 96 -19.54 11.89 6.98
CA VAL A 96 -19.75 13.35 7.01
C VAL A 96 -21.13 13.66 6.46
N GLU A 97 -21.62 14.87 6.73
CA GLU A 97 -22.89 15.35 6.19
C GLU A 97 -22.64 16.51 5.23
N VAL A 98 -23.34 16.47 4.09
CA VAL A 98 -23.39 17.55 3.11
C VAL A 98 -24.76 18.18 3.18
N TYR A 99 -24.77 19.50 3.07
CA TYR A 99 -25.95 20.29 3.32
C TYR A 99 -26.20 21.29 2.21
N ALA A 100 -27.44 21.33 1.76
CA ALA A 100 -27.94 22.32 0.82
C ALA A 100 -28.99 23.16 1.58
N THR A 101 -28.68 24.44 1.82
CA THR A 101 -29.50 25.34 2.62
C THR A 101 -30.16 26.38 1.72
N ALA A 102 -31.49 26.44 1.71
CA ALA A 102 -32.22 27.47 0.98
C ALA A 102 -32.01 28.83 1.64
N ASN A 103 -31.67 29.85 0.86
CA ASN A 103 -31.26 31.15 1.38
C ASN A 103 -32.43 31.99 1.91
N ASP A 104 -33.66 31.71 1.48
CA ASP A 104 -34.87 32.44 1.85
C ASP A 104 -35.35 32.15 3.28
N ASN A 105 -35.30 30.87 3.69
CA ASN A 105 -35.94 30.40 4.92
C ASN A 105 -35.04 29.45 5.76
N ASN A 106 -33.80 29.22 5.33
CA ASN A 106 -32.82 28.33 5.96
C ASN A 106 -33.27 26.85 6.08
N VAL A 107 -34.25 26.41 5.29
CA VAL A 107 -34.60 25.00 5.20
C VAL A 107 -33.43 24.24 4.58
N ARG A 108 -33.10 23.09 5.18
CA ARG A 108 -31.88 22.35 4.89
C ARG A 108 -32.18 20.95 4.38
N GLY A 109 -31.67 20.62 3.20
CA GLY A 109 -31.48 19.24 2.75
C GLY A 109 -30.18 18.67 3.30
N VAL A 110 -30.18 17.39 3.66
CA VAL A 110 -29.00 16.68 4.17
C VAL A 110 -28.75 15.43 3.33
N THR A 111 -27.50 15.22 2.95
CA THR A 111 -26.99 13.97 2.37
C THR A 111 -25.87 13.45 3.27
N THR A 112 -25.99 12.22 3.73
CA THR A 112 -24.90 11.54 4.44
C THR A 112 -23.88 11.00 3.43
N VAL A 113 -22.60 11.19 3.68
CA VAL A 113 -21.52 10.67 2.84
C VAL A 113 -20.65 9.77 3.70
N THR A 114 -20.51 8.51 3.30
CA THR A 114 -19.62 7.54 3.94
C THR A 114 -18.42 7.28 3.06
N LEU A 115 -17.23 7.47 3.62
CA LEU A 115 -15.95 7.26 2.97
C LEU A 115 -15.27 6.04 3.61
N ASN A 116 -15.15 4.96 2.84
CA ASN A 116 -14.43 3.74 3.20
C ASN A 116 -13.04 3.82 2.62
N TYR A 117 -12.00 3.79 3.45
CA TYR A 117 -10.63 3.98 3.03
C TYR A 117 -9.77 2.74 3.29
N VAL A 118 -8.89 2.41 2.34
CA VAL A 118 -7.86 1.38 2.46
C VAL A 118 -6.51 1.84 1.87
N THR A 119 -5.41 1.30 2.38
CA THR A 119 -4.10 1.34 1.71
C THR A 119 -3.72 -0.04 1.19
N ASN A 120 -3.39 -0.11 -0.09
CA ASN A 120 -2.84 -1.32 -0.71
C ASN A 120 -1.31 -1.27 -0.65
N CYS A 121 -0.69 -2.22 0.06
CA CYS A 121 0.76 -2.36 0.17
C CYS A 121 1.15 -3.82 0.42
N VAL A 122 2.43 -4.12 0.23
CA VAL A 122 3.05 -5.42 0.56
C VAL A 122 4.18 -5.17 1.54
N GLU A 123 4.17 -5.89 2.65
CA GLU A 123 5.20 -5.78 3.70
C GLU A 123 5.89 -7.12 3.89
N LEU A 124 7.21 -7.09 4.02
CA LEU A 124 8.00 -8.24 4.40
C LEU A 124 8.20 -8.24 5.92
N ASP A 125 8.20 -9.43 6.53
CA ASP A 125 8.50 -9.58 7.96
C ASP A 125 9.96 -9.24 8.30
N LYS A 126 10.82 -9.15 7.28
CA LYS A 126 12.23 -8.79 7.38
C LYS A 126 12.62 -7.88 6.22
N GLU A 127 13.23 -6.73 6.54
CA GLU A 127 13.78 -5.82 5.53
C GLU A 127 15.08 -6.35 4.91
N SER A 128 15.81 -7.23 5.63
CA SER A 128 17.02 -7.85 5.11
C SER A 128 17.29 -9.20 5.75
N MET A 129 18.14 -9.99 5.12
CA MET A 129 18.63 -11.27 5.64
C MET A 129 20.14 -11.37 5.48
N ASN A 130 20.79 -12.07 6.41
CA ASN A 130 22.23 -12.33 6.37
C ASN A 130 22.50 -13.82 6.52
N TYR A 131 23.35 -14.37 5.66
CA TYR A 131 23.78 -15.78 5.72
C TYR A 131 25.30 -15.86 5.79
N ASP A 132 25.79 -16.54 6.82
CA ASP A 132 27.20 -16.88 6.97
C ASP A 132 27.41 -18.33 6.53
N LEU A 133 27.92 -18.49 5.32
CA LEU A 133 28.19 -19.77 4.68
C LEU A 133 29.62 -20.21 5.03
N SER A 134 29.78 -21.46 5.48
CA SER A 134 31.11 -22.02 5.71
C SER A 134 31.30 -23.42 5.18
N PHE A 135 32.50 -23.68 4.68
CA PHE A 135 32.97 -24.98 4.24
C PHE A 135 34.18 -25.39 5.09
N THR A 136 34.09 -26.54 5.77
CA THR A 136 35.21 -27.13 6.51
C THR A 136 35.88 -28.21 5.67
N LYS A 137 37.21 -28.20 5.62
CA LYS A 137 38.03 -29.16 4.86
C LYS A 137 38.64 -30.21 5.79
N ALA A 138 38.94 -31.40 5.25
CA ALA A 138 39.46 -32.51 6.05
C ALA A 138 40.92 -32.33 6.56
N GLY A 139 41.71 -31.46 5.92
CA GLY A 139 43.12 -31.32 6.26
C GLY A 139 43.83 -30.13 5.64
N ASP A 140 43.71 -29.92 4.33
CA ASP A 140 44.17 -28.69 3.67
C ASP A 140 43.06 -28.09 2.80
N ILE A 141 43.33 -26.93 2.19
CA ILE A 141 42.32 -26.22 1.40
C ILE A 141 41.84 -27.00 0.16
N ASN A 142 42.67 -27.92 -0.35
CA ASN A 142 42.39 -28.74 -1.53
C ASN A 142 41.70 -30.07 -1.16
N SER A 143 41.59 -30.37 0.13
CA SER A 143 41.00 -31.60 0.64
C SER A 143 39.48 -31.67 0.39
N ALA A 144 38.89 -32.83 0.66
CA ALA A 144 37.45 -32.98 0.64
C ALA A 144 36.78 -32.06 1.68
N THR A 145 35.61 -31.52 1.35
CA THR A 145 34.76 -30.81 2.31
C THR A 145 34.11 -31.82 3.25
N THR A 146 34.31 -31.65 4.56
CA THR A 146 33.76 -32.52 5.61
C THR A 146 32.50 -31.95 6.23
N LYS A 147 32.32 -30.63 6.20
CA LYS A 147 31.15 -29.95 6.76
C LYS A 147 30.78 -28.71 5.95
N LYS A 148 29.48 -28.43 5.90
CA LYS A 148 28.90 -27.19 5.38
C LYS A 148 27.93 -26.65 6.42
N ASP A 149 28.01 -25.35 6.72
CA ASP A 149 27.09 -24.67 7.64
C ASP A 149 26.55 -23.39 6.98
N GLY A 150 25.35 -22.96 7.40
CA GLY A 150 24.70 -21.73 6.93
C GLY A 150 23.88 -21.86 5.65
N PHE A 151 23.67 -23.08 5.14
CA PHE A 151 22.83 -23.35 3.96
C PHE A 151 21.39 -23.77 4.32
N ASP A 152 20.97 -23.51 5.56
CA ASP A 152 19.61 -23.77 6.02
C ASP A 152 18.59 -22.97 5.21
N VAL A 153 17.45 -23.59 4.89
CA VAL A 153 16.33 -22.89 4.25
C VAL A 153 15.71 -21.95 5.29
N ARG A 154 15.59 -20.66 4.97
CA ARG A 154 14.87 -19.71 5.83
C ARG A 154 13.64 -19.19 5.14
N THR A 155 12.68 -18.74 5.92
CA THR A 155 11.41 -18.22 5.41
C THR A 155 11.35 -16.71 5.54
N LEU A 156 10.93 -16.08 4.46
CA LEU A 156 10.52 -14.69 4.37
C LEU A 156 9.01 -14.68 4.19
N VAL A 157 8.31 -13.87 4.98
CA VAL A 157 6.85 -13.79 4.98
C VAL A 157 6.45 -12.45 4.40
N ALA A 158 5.53 -12.48 3.42
CA ALA A 158 4.92 -11.28 2.86
C ALA A 158 3.47 -11.15 3.35
N SER A 159 3.14 -9.99 3.90
CA SER A 159 1.77 -9.60 4.24
C SER A 159 1.25 -8.64 3.18
N VAL A 160 0.05 -8.91 2.65
CA VAL A 160 -0.64 -8.01 1.73
C VAL A 160 -1.75 -7.32 2.50
N TYR A 161 -1.83 -5.99 2.37
CA TYR A 161 -2.86 -5.18 3.00
C TYR A 161 -3.79 -4.55 1.96
N PRO A 162 -5.06 -4.29 2.31
CA PRO A 162 -5.68 -4.50 3.63
C PRO A 162 -6.05 -5.96 3.95
N GLU A 163 -6.03 -6.84 2.95
CA GLU A 163 -6.38 -8.26 3.07
C GLU A 163 -5.26 -9.14 2.54
N GLN A 164 -4.99 -10.24 3.23
CA GLN A 164 -3.98 -11.20 2.79
C GLN A 164 -4.33 -11.78 1.42
N LYS A 165 -3.35 -11.77 0.51
CA LYS A 165 -3.39 -12.37 -0.83
C LYS A 165 -2.05 -13.05 -1.10
N ASP A 166 -2.02 -13.90 -2.13
CA ASP A 166 -0.79 -14.50 -2.60
C ASP A 166 0.11 -13.46 -3.28
N VAL A 167 1.41 -13.61 -3.08
CA VAL A 167 2.44 -12.77 -3.71
C VAL A 167 3.23 -13.55 -4.73
N VAL A 168 3.82 -12.85 -5.69
CA VAL A 168 4.81 -13.40 -6.60
C VAL A 168 6.19 -13.15 -6.00
N TRP A 169 6.94 -14.23 -5.78
CA TRP A 169 8.32 -14.16 -5.31
C TRP A 169 9.30 -14.11 -6.48
N SER A 170 10.35 -13.29 -6.36
CA SER A 170 11.43 -13.22 -7.34
C SER A 170 12.78 -13.01 -6.67
N THR A 171 13.84 -13.31 -7.42
CA THR A 171 15.23 -13.08 -7.01
C THR A 171 15.98 -12.36 -8.12
N SER A 172 16.88 -11.45 -7.76
CA SER A 172 17.76 -10.78 -8.73
C SER A 172 18.88 -11.68 -9.25
N ASP A 173 19.17 -12.81 -8.59
CA ASP A 173 20.22 -13.74 -8.98
C ASP A 173 19.87 -15.20 -8.65
N ALA A 174 19.29 -15.88 -9.64
CA ALA A 174 18.88 -17.28 -9.54
C ALA A 174 20.06 -18.28 -9.51
N ASP A 175 21.29 -17.89 -9.89
CA ASP A 175 22.47 -18.74 -9.69
C ASP A 175 22.85 -18.77 -8.21
N ALA A 176 22.67 -17.67 -7.48
CA ALA A 176 23.03 -17.59 -6.07
C ALA A 176 21.92 -18.08 -5.12
N VAL A 177 20.67 -17.70 -5.37
CA VAL A 177 19.56 -17.92 -4.45
C VAL A 177 18.29 -18.26 -5.23
N THR A 178 17.48 -19.17 -4.71
CA THR A 178 16.13 -19.41 -5.21
C THR A 178 15.13 -19.07 -4.12
N VAL A 179 13.97 -18.55 -4.52
CA VAL A 179 12.86 -18.27 -3.62
C VAL A 179 11.58 -18.93 -4.16
N LYS A 180 10.89 -19.68 -3.31
CA LYS A 180 9.60 -20.30 -3.64
C LYS A 180 8.71 -20.26 -2.42
N ASP A 181 7.53 -19.66 -2.55
CA ASP A 181 6.56 -19.55 -1.46
C ASP A 181 7.19 -18.96 -0.18
N GLY A 182 8.06 -17.96 -0.35
CA GLY A 182 8.81 -17.32 0.74
C GLY A 182 10.00 -18.13 1.28
N GLN A 183 10.18 -19.38 0.86
CA GLN A 183 11.34 -20.19 1.23
C GLN A 183 12.57 -19.75 0.44
N VAL A 184 13.59 -19.30 1.15
CA VAL A 184 14.87 -18.83 0.61
C VAL A 184 15.89 -19.96 0.69
N ILE A 185 16.40 -20.36 -0.46
CA ILE A 185 17.30 -21.50 -0.60
C ILE A 185 18.59 -21.03 -1.28
N ILE A 186 19.72 -21.15 -0.58
CA ILE A 186 21.03 -20.76 -1.11
C ILE A 186 21.58 -21.87 -2.00
N ASN A 187 22.02 -21.52 -3.21
CA ASN A 187 22.70 -22.47 -4.09
C ASN A 187 24.17 -22.61 -3.66
N GLU A 188 24.50 -23.69 -2.97
CA GLU A 188 25.87 -24.01 -2.55
C GLU A 188 26.87 -24.18 -3.71
N ASN A 189 26.38 -24.39 -4.94
CA ASN A 189 27.19 -24.58 -6.14
C ASN A 189 27.24 -23.32 -7.03
N ALA A 190 26.77 -22.18 -6.53
CA ALA A 190 26.78 -20.91 -7.25
C ALA A 190 28.21 -20.53 -7.70
N GLN A 191 28.31 -19.87 -8.86
CA GLN A 191 29.60 -19.53 -9.45
C GLN A 191 30.42 -18.59 -8.57
N TRP A 192 29.77 -17.67 -7.86
CA TRP A 192 30.45 -16.74 -6.95
C TRP A 192 31.12 -17.47 -5.78
N ILE A 193 30.51 -18.54 -5.25
CA ILE A 193 31.10 -19.37 -4.20
C ILE A 193 32.31 -20.12 -4.76
N LYS A 194 32.15 -20.77 -5.93
CA LYS A 194 33.26 -21.50 -6.58
C LYS A 194 34.47 -20.61 -6.81
N ASN A 195 34.24 -19.40 -7.30
CA ASN A 195 35.30 -18.41 -7.51
C ASN A 195 35.97 -17.99 -6.19
N ALA A 196 35.19 -17.82 -5.11
CA ALA A 196 35.72 -17.51 -3.79
C ALA A 196 36.61 -18.63 -3.24
N MET A 197 36.20 -19.88 -3.39
CA MET A 197 36.95 -21.05 -2.89
C MET A 197 38.20 -21.38 -3.71
N ALA A 198 38.36 -20.78 -4.90
CA ALA A 198 39.50 -21.04 -5.78
C ALA A 198 40.76 -20.23 -5.40
N LYS A 199 40.64 -19.15 -4.62
CA LYS A 199 41.77 -18.26 -4.32
C LYS A 199 41.73 -17.69 -2.90
N ALA A 200 42.88 -17.68 -2.23
CA ALA A 200 43.05 -17.00 -0.94
C ALA A 200 42.59 -15.52 -1.04
N PRO A 201 41.82 -15.00 -0.06
CA PRO A 201 41.63 -15.53 1.30
C PRO A 201 40.52 -16.59 1.48
N TYR A 202 39.96 -17.14 0.40
CA TYR A 202 38.85 -18.10 0.45
C TYR A 202 37.59 -17.55 1.12
N THR A 203 37.37 -16.26 0.93
CA THR A 203 36.18 -15.54 1.39
C THR A 203 35.65 -14.66 0.27
N ALA A 204 34.33 -14.48 0.26
CA ALA A 204 33.66 -13.51 -0.60
C ALA A 204 32.32 -13.13 -0.01
N SER A 205 31.81 -11.96 -0.39
CA SER A 205 30.45 -11.53 -0.06
C SER A 205 29.67 -11.23 -1.34
N LYS A 206 28.36 -11.48 -1.32
CA LYS A 206 27.44 -11.18 -2.41
C LYS A 206 26.11 -10.71 -1.86
N THR A 207 25.54 -9.68 -2.48
CA THR A 207 24.17 -9.23 -2.20
C THR A 207 23.26 -9.69 -3.31
N VAL A 208 22.10 -10.22 -2.94
CA VAL A 208 21.02 -10.65 -3.83
C VAL A 208 19.73 -10.03 -3.30
N ASP A 209 18.86 -9.55 -4.18
CA ASP A 209 17.57 -9.04 -3.77
C ASP A 209 16.54 -10.15 -3.91
N ILE A 210 15.74 -10.35 -2.87
CA ILE A 210 14.55 -11.19 -2.90
C ILE A 210 13.35 -10.28 -2.78
N SER A 211 12.41 -10.39 -3.71
CA SER A 211 11.26 -9.49 -3.72
C SER A 211 9.95 -10.26 -3.64
N ALA A 212 8.98 -9.68 -2.96
CA ALA A 212 7.58 -10.06 -3.04
C ALA A 212 6.81 -8.96 -3.79
N SER A 213 5.91 -9.36 -4.69
CA SER A 213 5.03 -8.42 -5.37
C SER A 213 3.58 -8.89 -5.39
N TYR A 214 2.68 -7.90 -5.35
CA TYR A 214 1.26 -8.07 -5.55
C TYR A 214 0.74 -6.83 -6.29
N ASN A 215 0.13 -7.02 -7.46
CA ASN A 215 -0.21 -5.93 -8.38
C ASN A 215 1.00 -5.02 -8.70
N ALA A 216 0.82 -3.69 -8.62
CA ALA A 216 1.86 -2.70 -8.83
C ALA A 216 2.79 -2.49 -7.61
N SER A 217 2.52 -3.17 -6.49
CA SER A 217 3.33 -3.12 -5.28
C SER A 217 4.44 -4.19 -5.34
N LEU A 218 5.69 -3.76 -5.26
CA LEU A 218 6.91 -4.57 -5.23
C LEU A 218 7.75 -4.12 -4.03
N ILE A 219 8.09 -5.06 -3.16
CA ILE A 219 9.02 -4.80 -2.06
C ILE A 219 10.23 -5.74 -2.13
N PRO A 220 11.45 -5.20 -2.31
CA PRO A 220 12.68 -5.96 -2.20
C PRO A 220 13.15 -6.06 -0.74
N ALA A 221 13.68 -7.22 -0.35
CA ALA A 221 14.51 -7.41 0.83
C ALA A 221 15.93 -7.81 0.37
N PRO A 222 16.95 -6.93 0.55
CA PRO A 222 18.33 -7.30 0.29
C PRO A 222 18.78 -8.44 1.20
N LEU A 223 19.41 -9.44 0.59
CA LEU A 223 20.02 -10.60 1.23
C LEU A 223 21.53 -10.53 1.04
N THR A 224 22.28 -10.44 2.14
CA THR A 224 23.75 -10.46 2.11
C THR A 224 24.26 -11.85 2.47
N LEU A 225 25.10 -12.41 1.59
CA LEU A 225 25.72 -13.71 1.73
C LEU A 225 27.22 -13.52 1.99
N HIS A 226 27.74 -14.12 3.05
CA HIS A 226 29.17 -14.16 3.35
C HIS A 226 29.65 -15.59 3.27
N SER A 227 30.64 -15.87 2.43
CA SER A 227 31.25 -17.20 2.33
C SER A 227 32.66 -17.20 2.92
N ARG A 228 33.01 -18.29 3.60
CA ARG A 228 34.38 -18.56 4.05
C ARG A 228 34.74 -20.04 4.00
N GLN A 229 36.02 -20.32 3.82
CA GLN A 229 36.56 -21.67 3.93
C GLN A 229 37.48 -21.78 5.14
N THR A 230 37.37 -22.88 5.89
CA THR A 230 38.25 -23.20 7.01
C THR A 230 38.81 -24.61 6.85
N VAL A 231 39.97 -24.83 7.46
CA VAL A 231 40.61 -26.14 7.62
C VAL A 231 40.33 -26.62 9.03
#